data_AF-A0A662JZS9-F1
#
_entry.id   AF-A0A662JZS9-F1
#
_cell.length_a   1.000
_cell.length_b   1.000
_cell.length_c   1.000
_cell.angle_alpha   90.00
_cell.angle_beta   90.00
_cell.angle_gamma   90.00
#
_symmetry.space_group_name_H-M   'P 1'
#
loop_
_entity.id
_entity.type
_entity.pdbx_description
1 polymer ?
#
loop_
_entity_poly.entity_id
_entity_poly.type
_entity_poly.pdbx_seq_one_letter_code
_entity_poly.pdbx_strand_id
1 'polypeptide(L)'
;MSYPKEIILKTPHLYAEGLSLSKIRDFIWQHEGYYLYDSVILYWVRKYAHLLKDFERNLKPEIKGRVHMDEVVFEGEEEENL
;
A
#
# COMPACT_ATOMS: atom_id res chain seq x y z
N MET A 1 17.91 -3.06 12.03
CA MET A 1 17.80 -4.27 11.19
C MET A 1 17.55 -3.80 9.76
N SER A 2 18.28 -4.31 8.78
CA SER A 2 18.13 -3.90 7.36
C SER A 2 17.47 -5.03 6.60
N TYR A 3 16.40 -4.74 5.87
CA TYR A 3 15.70 -5.73 5.04
C TYR A 3 16.15 -5.62 3.59
N PRO A 4 16.23 -6.74 2.84
CA PRO A 4 16.43 -6.72 1.39
C PRO A 4 15.42 -5.82 0.69
N LYS A 5 15.87 -5.08 -0.34
CA LYS A 5 15.02 -4.17 -1.12
C LYS A 5 13.86 -4.90 -1.79
N GLU A 6 14.05 -6.17 -2.13
CA GLU A 6 13.07 -7.06 -2.74
C GLU A 6 11.88 -7.28 -1.80
N ILE A 7 12.14 -7.45 -0.49
CA ILE A 7 11.11 -7.62 0.54
C ILE A 7 10.39 -6.30 0.79
N ILE A 8 11.15 -5.20 0.85
CA ILE A 8 10.59 -3.85 1.02
C ILE A 8 9.64 -3.52 -0.13
N LEU A 9 9.96 -3.89 -1.37
CA LEU A 9 9.13 -3.65 -2.55
C LEU A 9 7.94 -4.61 -2.64
N LYS A 10 8.16 -5.90 -2.34
CA LYS A 10 7.12 -6.92 -2.41
C LYS A 10 6.01 -6.68 -1.38
N THR A 11 6.34 -6.08 -0.24
CA THR A 11 5.38 -5.81 0.83
C THR A 11 4.24 -4.85 0.39
N PRO A 12 4.50 -3.61 -0.11
CA PRO A 12 3.48 -2.75 -0.68
C PRO A 12 2.74 -3.36 -1.88
N HIS A 13 3.43 -4.15 -2.71
CA HIS A 13 2.80 -4.82 -3.85
C HIS A 13 1.71 -5.80 -3.37
N LEU A 14 2.03 -6.68 -2.42
CA LEU A 14 1.06 -7.61 -1.85
C LEU A 14 -0.11 -6.89 -1.15
N TYR A 15 0.17 -5.76 -0.51
CA TYR A 15 -0.89 -4.91 0.05
C TYR A 15 -1.81 -4.34 -1.03
N ALA A 16 -1.26 -3.87 -2.14
CA ALA A 16 -2.03 -3.36 -3.28
C ALA A 16 -2.88 -4.46 -3.95
N GLU A 17 -2.43 -5.71 -3.92
CA GLU A 17 -3.21 -6.89 -4.32
C GLU A 17 -4.33 -7.27 -3.32
N GLY A 18 -4.47 -6.53 -2.21
CA GLY A 18 -5.55 -6.68 -1.25
C GLY A 18 -5.25 -7.62 -0.08
N LEU A 19 -3.99 -8.01 0.15
CA LEU A 19 -3.65 -8.84 1.31
C LEU A 19 -3.64 -8.02 2.61
N SER A 20 -4.16 -8.62 3.69
CA SER A 20 -4.02 -8.09 5.04
C SER A 20 -2.57 -8.15 5.53
N LEU A 21 -2.21 -7.31 6.50
CA LEU A 21 -0.86 -7.26 7.08
C LEU A 21 -0.40 -8.65 7.58
N SER A 22 -1.28 -9.38 8.25
CA SER A 22 -1.04 -10.76 8.72
C SER A 22 -0.71 -11.72 7.58
N LYS A 23 -1.49 -11.70 6.49
CA LYS A 23 -1.26 -12.55 5.31
C LYS A 23 0.05 -12.19 4.62
N ILE A 24 0.41 -10.91 4.56
CA ILE A 24 1.68 -10.46 4.00
C ILE A 24 2.84 -10.97 4.85
N ARG A 25 2.77 -10.84 6.18
CA ARG A 25 3.77 -11.39 7.10
C ARG A 25 3.95 -12.89 6.89
N ASP A 26 2.86 -13.64 6.87
CA ASP A 26 2.88 -15.09 6.72
C ASP A 26 3.49 -15.48 5.36
N PHE A 27 3.12 -14.78 4.28
CA PHE A 27 3.70 -14.97 2.96
C PHE A 27 5.21 -14.72 2.95
N ILE A 28 5.68 -13.60 3.48
CA ILE A 28 7.11 -13.25 3.49
C ILE A 28 7.90 -14.23 4.36
N TRP A 29 7.33 -14.66 5.49
CA TRP A 29 7.95 -15.69 6.33
C TRP A 29 8.11 -17.02 5.58
N GLN A 30 7.05 -17.48 4.90
CA GLN A 30 7.03 -18.78 4.22
C GLN A 30 7.86 -18.81 2.94
N HIS A 31 7.84 -17.73 2.15
CA HIS A 31 8.45 -17.71 0.81
C HIS A 31 9.83 -17.05 0.78
N GLU A 32 10.11 -16.13 1.69
CA GLU A 32 11.38 -15.37 1.71
C GLU A 32 12.23 -15.66 2.95
N GLY A 33 11.67 -16.32 3.98
CA GLY A 33 12.39 -16.65 5.21
C GLY A 33 12.62 -15.47 6.17
N TYR A 34 11.92 -14.35 5.96
CA TYR A 34 12.03 -13.16 6.82
C TYR A 34 10.77 -12.94 7.63
N TYR A 35 10.94 -12.70 8.92
CA TYR A 35 9.83 -12.30 9.77
C TYR A 35 9.67 -10.77 9.73
N LEU A 36 8.46 -10.32 9.43
CA LEU A 36 8.07 -8.92 9.43
C LEU A 36 7.07 -8.64 10.57
N TYR A 37 7.29 -7.55 11.30
CA TYR A 37 6.28 -7.03 12.21
C TYR A 37 5.22 -6.24 11.43
N ASP A 38 3.97 -6.33 11.84
CA ASP A 38 2.86 -5.62 11.16
C ASP A 38 3.07 -4.10 11.14
N SER A 39 3.75 -3.55 12.17
CA SER A 39 4.16 -2.15 12.21
C SER A 39 5.16 -1.76 11.11
N VAL A 40 6.07 -2.66 10.74
CA VAL A 40 7.04 -2.46 9.66
C VAL A 40 6.33 -2.51 8.30
N ILE A 41 5.42 -3.47 8.13
CA ILE A 41 4.58 -3.58 6.93
C ILE A 41 3.77 -2.30 6.74
N LEU A 42 3.06 -1.87 7.79
CA LEU A 42 2.26 -0.65 7.77
C LEU A 42 3.10 0.61 7.48
N TYR A 43 4.30 0.69 8.07
CA TYR A 43 5.24 1.79 7.81
C TYR A 43 5.60 1.88 6.32
N TRP A 44 5.97 0.77 5.68
CA TRP A 44 6.30 0.78 4.25
C TRP A 44 5.08 1.11 3.38
N VAL A 45 3.93 0.50 3.66
CA VAL A 45 2.68 0.81 2.94
C VAL A 45 2.40 2.31 2.97
N ARG A 46 2.40 2.93 4.17
CA ARG A 46 2.16 4.38 4.32
C ARG A 46 3.22 5.22 3.60
N LYS A 47 4.50 4.85 3.74
CA LYS A 47 5.62 5.57 3.11
C LYS A 47 5.47 5.62 1.58
N TYR A 48 5.14 4.50 0.95
CA TYR A 48 5.01 4.43 -0.51
C TYR A 48 3.65 4.94 -1.01
N ALA A 49 2.58 4.84 -0.21
CA ALA A 49 1.30 5.48 -0.52
C ALA A 49 1.42 7.01 -0.57
N HIS A 50 2.21 7.62 0.33
CA HIS A 50 2.48 9.06 0.26
C HIS A 50 3.21 9.47 -1.03
N LEU A 51 4.15 8.65 -1.52
CA LEU A 51 4.82 8.93 -2.79
C LEU A 51 3.85 8.92 -3.98
N LEU A 52 2.88 7.99 -3.99
CA LEU A 52 1.83 7.96 -4.99
C LEU A 52 0.93 9.20 -4.91
N LYS A 53 0.52 9.59 -3.71
CA LYS A 53 -0.28 10.81 -3.48
C LYS A 53 0.44 12.06 -4.01
N ASP A 54 1.73 12.19 -3.74
CA ASP A 54 2.51 13.32 -4.23
C ASP A 54 2.70 13.28 -5.76
N PHE A 55 2.83 12.09 -6.34
CA PHE A 55 2.88 11.92 -7.78
C PHE A 55 1.56 12.34 -8.45
N GLU A 56 0.43 11.84 -7.95
CA GLU A 56 -0.90 12.16 -8.48
C GLU A 56 -1.22 13.66 -8.44
N ARG A 57 -0.80 14.37 -7.39
CA ARG A 57 -0.99 15.83 -7.28
C ARG A 57 -0.29 16.63 -8.37
N ASN A 58 0.81 16.09 -8.91
CA ASN A 58 1.59 16.73 -9.96
C ASN A 58 1.21 16.24 -11.36
N LEU A 59 0.34 15.23 -11.47
CA LEU A 59 -0.08 14.66 -12.74
C LEU A 59 -1.04 15.62 -13.46
N LYS A 60 -0.66 16.10 -14.64
CA LYS A 60 -1.52 16.86 -15.57
C LYS A 60 -1.78 16.03 -16.82
N PRO A 61 -2.77 15.11 -16.81
CA PRO A 61 -3.02 14.25 -17.94
C PRO A 61 -3.64 15.03 -19.10
N GLU A 62 -3.17 14.80 -20.32
CA GLU A 62 -3.84 15.26 -21.54
C GLU A 62 -5.00 14.32 -21.87
N ILE A 63 -6.23 14.76 -21.63
CA ILE A 63 -7.44 13.93 -21.83
C ILE A 63 -7.99 14.18 -23.23
N LYS A 64 -8.01 13.15 -24.09
CA LYS A 64 -8.54 13.22 -25.47
C LYS A 64 -10.01 12.77 -25.61
N GLY A 65 -10.70 12.49 -24.51
CA GLY A 65 -12.04 11.87 -24.51
C GLY A 65 -12.89 12.21 -23.29
N ARG A 66 -14.02 11.49 -23.11
CA ARG A 66 -14.93 11.67 -21.96
C ARG A 66 -14.37 11.00 -20.72
N VAL A 67 -14.47 11.69 -19.58
CA VAL A 67 -14.14 11.15 -18.26
C VAL A 67 -15.40 10.52 -17.67
N HIS A 68 -15.29 9.29 -17.19
CA HIS A 68 -16.33 8.63 -16.39
C HIS A 68 -15.86 8.58 -14.94
N MET A 69 -16.75 8.95 -14.03
CA MET A 69 -16.52 8.92 -12.59
C MET A 69 -17.56 8.00 -11.97
N ASP A 70 -17.14 7.17 -11.05
CA ASP A 70 -17.99 6.23 -10.32
C ASP A 70 -17.74 6.35 -8.82
N GLU A 71 -18.74 6.00 -8.02
CA GLU A 71 -18.69 6.06 -6.55
C GLU A 71 -18.54 4.66 -5.96
N VAL A 72 -17.74 4.54 -4.90
CA VAL A 72 -17.61 3.27 -4.17
C VAL A 72 -17.90 3.50 -2.69
N VAL A 73 -18.82 2.70 -2.15
CA VAL A 73 -19.21 2.73 -0.73
C VAL A 73 -18.49 1.60 0.00
N PHE A 74 -17.81 1.95 1.08
CA PHE A 74 -17.12 1.00 1.95
C PHE A 74 -17.56 1.24 3.40
N GLU A 75 -17.63 0.16 4.18
CA GLU A 75 -17.80 0.28 5.64
C GLU A 75 -16.44 0.54 6.30
N GLY A 76 -16.39 1.55 7.15
CA GLY A 76 -15.20 1.91 7.92
C GLY A 76 -15.59 2.73 9.15
N GLU A 77 -14.73 2.70 10.16
CA GLU A 77 -14.85 3.59 11.31
C GLU A 77 -14.14 4.91 11.00
N GLU A 78 -14.80 6.04 11.23
CA GLU A 78 -14.15 7.34 11.14
C GLU A 78 -13.18 7.49 12.33
N GLU A 79 -11.87 7.49 12.06
CA GLU A 79 -10.89 7.95 13.05
C GLU A 79 -11.00 9.49 13.14
N GLU A 80 -11.77 9.98 14.12
CA GLU A 80 -11.69 11.38 14.57
C GLU A 80 -10.28 11.63 15.11
N ASN A 81 -9.46 12.36 14.33
CA ASN A 81 -8.16 12.82 14.78
C ASN A 81 -8.38 13.94 15.82
N LEU A 82 -8.31 13.59 17.12
CA LEU A 82 -8.21 14.52 18.25
C LEU A 82 -6.81 15.14 18.38
#